data_AF-A0A9Q3D6Y4-F1
#
_entry.id   AF-A0A9Q3D6Y4-F1
#
_cell.length_a   1.000
_cell.length_b   1.000
_cell.length_c   1.000
_cell.angle_alpha   90.00
_cell.angle_beta   90.00
_cell.angle_gamma   90.00
#
_symmetry.space_group_name_H-M   'P 1'
#
loop_
_entity.id
_entity.type
_entity.pdbx_description
1 polymer ?
#
loop_
_entity_poly.entity_id
_entity_poly.type
_entity_poly.pdbx_seq_one_letter_code
_entity_poly.pdbx_strand_id
1 'polypeptide(L)'
;MPNRRQEPPPPIIIEEEEEWEVSKILDSKLQSGELCSFVEWKGFSQEPERSTLKPIENLKNCPELIKDFHSLYPDKPGPNSSRA
;
A
#
# COMPACT_ATOMS: atom_id res chain seq x y z
N MET A 1 18.95 15.84 20.21
CA MET A 1 17.73 15.41 20.93
C MET A 1 17.38 14.00 20.46
N PRO A 2 17.54 12.95 21.28
CA PRO A 2 17.09 11.61 20.91
C PRO A 2 15.60 11.46 21.27
N ASN A 3 14.83 10.71 20.47
CA ASN A 3 13.36 10.54 20.53
C ASN A 3 12.49 11.55 19.78
N ARG A 4 12.83 11.93 18.53
CA ARG A 4 11.78 12.36 17.60
C ARG A 4 11.07 11.11 17.07
N ARG A 5 10.14 10.56 17.85
CA ARG A 5 9.12 9.67 17.28
C ARG A 5 8.32 10.56 16.33
N GLN A 6 8.35 10.27 15.02
CA GLN A 6 7.43 10.93 14.10
C GLN A 6 6.04 10.50 14.52
N GLU A 7 5.19 11.47 14.85
CA GLU A 7 3.79 11.18 15.06
C GLU A 7 3.21 10.67 13.75
N PRO A 8 2.38 9.61 13.81
CA PRO A 8 1.72 9.10 12.62
C PRO A 8 0.93 10.22 11.96
N PRO A 9 0.97 10.38 10.63
CA PRO A 9 0.13 11.35 9.95
C PRO A 9 -1.35 11.07 10.24
N PRO A 10 -2.16 12.13 10.36
CA PRO A 10 -3.60 11.98 10.53
C PRO A 10 -4.21 11.25 9.31
N PRO A 11 -5.29 10.46 9.51
CA PRO A 11 -6.04 9.90 8.41
C PRO A 11 -6.70 11.01 7.57
N ILE A 12 -6.84 10.75 6.28
CA ILE A 12 -7.58 11.53 5.31
C ILE A 12 -8.96 10.90 5.21
N ILE A 13 -10.04 11.65 5.45
CA ILE A 13 -11.40 11.12 5.32
C ILE A 13 -11.85 11.28 3.86
N ILE A 14 -12.04 10.17 3.16
CA ILE A 14 -12.56 10.09 1.79
C ILE A 14 -13.83 9.26 1.84
N GLU A 15 -14.96 9.81 1.35
CA GLU A 15 -16.25 9.09 1.36
C GLU A 15 -16.66 8.55 2.75
N GLU A 16 -16.34 9.28 3.82
CA GLU A 16 -16.57 8.88 5.23
C GLU A 16 -15.67 7.71 5.73
N GLU A 17 -14.73 7.23 4.91
CA GLU A 17 -13.72 6.24 5.28
C GLU A 17 -12.36 6.90 5.58
N GLU A 18 -11.64 6.34 6.56
CA GLU A 18 -10.28 6.79 6.91
C GLU A 18 -9.24 6.16 5.98
N GLU A 19 -8.51 7.00 5.26
CA GLU A 19 -7.46 6.61 4.31
C GLU A 19 -6.12 7.27 4.67
N TRP A 20 -5.02 6.58 4.39
CA TRP A 20 -3.68 7.11 4.62
C TRP A 20 -2.91 7.18 3.31
N GLU A 21 -2.07 8.20 3.17
CA GLU A 21 -1.26 8.37 1.98
C GLU A 21 -0.22 7.23 1.88
N VAL A 22 -0.25 6.50 0.78
CA VAL A 22 0.73 5.46 0.47
C VAL A 22 1.97 6.11 -0.14
N SER A 23 3.14 5.80 0.40
CA SER A 23 4.45 6.19 -0.13
C SER A 23 4.79 5.39 -1.38
N LYS A 24 4.70 4.05 -1.29
CA LYS A 24 4.98 3.12 -2.40
C LYS A 24 4.43 1.73 -2.13
N ILE A 25 4.25 0.96 -3.20
CA ILE A 25 4.00 -0.48 -3.12
C ILE A 25 5.35 -1.20 -3.09
N LEU A 26 5.55 -2.01 -2.06
CA LEU A 26 6.75 -2.80 -1.84
C LEU A 26 6.64 -4.20 -2.46
N ASP A 27 5.45 -4.80 -2.40
CA ASP A 27 5.22 -6.14 -2.94
C ASP A 27 3.74 -6.36 -3.29
N SER A 28 3.44 -7.34 -4.14
CA SER A 28 2.09 -7.88 -4.32
C SER A 28 2.11 -9.41 -4.30
N LYS A 29 1.13 -10.01 -3.64
CA LYS A 29 1.00 -11.45 -3.50
C LYS A 29 -0.47 -11.86 -3.39
N LEU A 30 -0.77 -13.06 -3.87
CA LEU A 30 -2.08 -13.67 -3.66
C LEU A 30 -2.09 -14.38 -2.29
N GLN A 31 -2.96 -13.97 -1.38
CA GLN A 31 -3.12 -14.58 -0.07
C GLN A 31 -4.55 -15.10 0.07
N SER A 32 -4.71 -16.42 0.26
CA SER A 32 -6.02 -17.08 0.39
C SER A 32 -7.01 -16.79 -0.77
N GLY A 33 -6.50 -16.53 -1.97
CA GLY A 33 -7.32 -16.23 -3.15
C GLY A 33 -7.59 -14.74 -3.37
N GLU A 34 -7.18 -13.88 -2.44
CA GLU A 34 -7.29 -12.43 -2.55
C GLU A 34 -5.94 -11.80 -2.88
N LEU A 35 -5.94 -10.78 -3.75
CA LEU A 35 -4.72 -10.07 -4.11
C LEU A 35 -4.41 -9.01 -3.04
N CYS A 36 -3.34 -9.22 -2.29
CA CYS A 36 -2.86 -8.30 -1.27
C CYS A 36 -1.56 -7.62 -1.74
N SER A 37 -1.48 -6.32 -1.56
CA SER A 37 -0.27 -5.53 -1.80
C SER A 37 0.33 -5.06 -0.47
N PHE A 38 1.64 -5.17 -0.35
CA PHE A 38 2.41 -4.65 0.77
C PHE A 38 2.72 -3.18 0.49
N VAL A 39 2.08 -2.28 1.23
CA VAL A 39 2.23 -0.85 1.05
C VAL A 39 3.08 -0.26 2.14
N GLU A 40 3.90 0.73 1.79
CA GLU A 40 4.60 1.59 2.74
C GLU A 40 3.80 2.88 2.92
N TRP A 41 3.47 3.23 4.16
CA TRP A 41 2.74 4.44 4.50
C TRP A 41 3.69 5.65 4.53
N LYS A 42 3.27 6.74 3.89
CA LYS A 42 4.04 7.98 3.90
C LYS A 42 4.02 8.58 5.30
N GLY A 43 5.15 9.12 5.76
CA GLY A 43 5.26 9.73 7.09
C GLY A 43 5.49 8.74 8.24
N PHE A 44 5.29 7.44 8.02
CA PHE A 44 5.57 6.40 9.00
C PHE A 44 6.96 5.78 8.87
N SER A 45 7.87 6.28 8.02
CA SER A 45 9.11 5.57 7.64
C SER A 45 10.03 5.15 8.81
N GLN A 46 9.89 5.76 9.98
CA GLN A 46 10.65 5.43 11.20
C GLN A 46 9.90 4.50 12.17
N GLU A 47 8.64 4.19 11.88
CA GLU A 47 7.83 3.28 12.69
C GLU A 47 8.02 1.82 12.28
N PRO A 48 7.92 0.88 13.23
CA PRO A 48 7.89 -0.54 12.92
C PRO A 48 6.67 -0.93 12.06
N GLU A 49 5.56 -0.19 12.18
CA GLU A 49 4.29 -0.43 11.48
C GLU A 49 4.15 0.35 10.17
N ARG A 50 5.25 0.91 9.65
CA ARG A 50 5.29 1.71 8.41
C ARG A 50 4.81 0.99 7.16
N SER A 51 4.67 -0.33 7.23
CA SER A 51 4.30 -1.15 6.09
C SER A 51 3.30 -2.21 6.49
N THR A 52 2.23 -2.33 5.72
CA THR A 52 1.11 -3.24 6.02
C THR A 52 0.65 -3.94 4.74
N LEU A 53 0.13 -5.17 4.87
CA LEU A 53 -0.56 -5.84 3.77
C LEU A 53 -1.98 -5.30 3.67
N LYS A 54 -2.33 -4.76 2.51
CA LYS A 54 -3.68 -4.27 2.21
C LYS A 54 -4.25 -5.05 1.02
N PRO A 55 -5.55 -5.37 1.04
CA PRO A 55 -6.25 -5.84 -0.16
C PRO A 55 -6.07 -4.81 -1.28
N ILE A 56 -5.94 -5.27 -2.52
CA ILE A 56 -5.80 -4.35 -3.65
C ILE A 56 -7.04 -3.47 -3.84
N GLU A 57 -8.21 -3.92 -3.36
CA GLU A 57 -9.45 -3.15 -3.36
C GLU A 57 -9.33 -1.86 -2.54
N ASN A 58 -8.57 -1.87 -1.44
CA ASN A 58 -8.28 -0.68 -0.64
C ASN A 58 -7.30 0.29 -1.32
N LEU A 59 -6.62 -0.13 -2.39
CA LEU A 59 -5.68 0.69 -3.14
C LEU A 59 -6.31 1.30 -4.41
N LYS A 60 -7.64 1.20 -4.55
CA LYS A 60 -8.41 1.80 -5.64
C LYS A 60 -8.13 3.30 -5.82
N ASN A 61 -7.76 4.00 -4.74
CA ASN A 61 -7.48 5.44 -4.74
C ASN A 61 -6.05 5.80 -5.18
N CYS A 62 -5.19 4.81 -5.46
CA CYS A 62 -3.81 5.04 -5.91
C CYS A 62 -3.46 4.18 -7.14
N PRO A 63 -4.20 4.29 -8.26
CA PRO A 63 -3.98 3.46 -9.45
C PRO A 63 -2.60 3.70 -10.08
N GLU A 64 -2.03 4.89 -9.93
CA GLU A 64 -0.70 5.23 -10.43
C GLU A 64 0.38 4.40 -9.74
N LEU A 65 0.34 4.26 -8.40
CA LEU A 65 1.30 3.46 -7.65
C LEU A 65 1.23 1.97 -8.01
N ILE A 66 0.01 1.44 -8.22
CA ILE A 66 -0.21 0.07 -8.69
C ILE A 66 0.41 -0.11 -10.08
N LYS A 67 0.15 0.82 -10.99
CA LYS A 67 0.68 0.78 -12.36
C LYS A 67 2.21 0.85 -12.37
N ASP A 68 2.80 1.75 -11.62
CA ASP A 68 4.25 1.91 -11.53
C ASP A 68 4.91 0.64 -10.97
N PHE A 69 4.31 0.07 -9.92
CA PHE A 69 4.78 -1.20 -9.35
C PHE A 69 4.72 -2.35 -10.37
N HIS A 70 3.59 -2.54 -11.04
CA HIS A 70 3.46 -3.62 -12.05
C HIS A 70 4.28 -3.36 -13.32
N SER A 71 4.60 -2.10 -13.64
CA SER A 71 5.52 -1.79 -14.73
C SER A 71 6.96 -2.20 -14.40
N LEU A 72 7.36 -2.11 -13.13
CA LEU A 72 8.68 -2.54 -12.66
C LEU A 72 8.73 -4.05 -12.39
N TYR A 73 7.61 -4.62 -11.95
CA TYR A 73 7.49 -6.02 -11.57
C TYR A 73 6.34 -6.71 -12.32
N PRO A 74 6.50 -6.98 -13.63
CA PRO A 74 5.46 -7.61 -14.43
C PRO A 74 5.16 -9.05 -14.02
N ASP A 75 6.12 -9.74 -13.37
CA ASP A 75 5.93 -11.11 -12.86
C ASP A 75 5.08 -11.18 -11.59
N LYS A 76 4.84 -10.04 -10.93
CA LYS A 76 4.07 -9.99 -9.69
C LYS A 76 2.57 -10.00 -9.98
N PRO A 77 1.76 -10.70 -9.18
CA PRO A 77 0.33 -10.81 -9.41
C PRO A 77 -0.30 -9.42 -9.31
N GLY A 78 -0.95 -8.98 -10.39
CA GLY A 78 -1.66 -7.71 -10.47
C GLY A 78 -3.16 -7.88 -10.58
N PRO A 79 -3.92 -6.78 -10.46
CA PRO A 79 -5.38 -6.81 -10.53
C PRO A 79 -5.88 -7.31 -11.91
N ASN A 80 -5.05 -7.18 -12.94
CA ASN A 80 -5.32 -7.67 -14.30
C ASN A 80 -4.66 -9.03 -14.60
N SER A 81 -3.97 -9.64 -13.63
CA SER A 81 -3.36 -10.96 -13.81
C SER A 81 -4.47 -11.99 -13.89
N SER A 82 -4.81 -12.39 -15.12
CA SER A 82 -5.80 -13.42 -15.38
C SER A 82 -5.39 -14.71 -14.68
N ARG A 83 -6.32 -15.28 -13.91
CA ARG A 83 -6.17 -16.60 -13.28
C ARG A 83 -6.06 -17.62 -14.42
N ALA A 84 -4.84 -18.04 -14.74
CA ALA A 84 -4.60 -19.17 -15.64
C ALA A 84 -5.01 -20.48 -14.95
#